data_AF-A0A7G2D506-F1
#
_entry.id   AF-A0A7G2D506-F1
#
_cell.length_a   1.000
_cell.length_b   1.000
_cell.length_c   1.000
_cell.angle_alpha   90.00
_cell.angle_beta   90.00
_cell.angle_gamma   90.00
#
_symmetry.space_group_name_H-M   'P 1'
#
loop_
_entity.id
_entity.type
_entity.pdbx_description
1 polymer ?
#
loop_
_entity_poly.entity_id
_entity_poly.type
_entity_poly.pdbx_seq_one_letter_code
_entity_poly.pdbx_strand_id
1 'polypeptide(L)'
;MKRFLPLLFAFLMLMQPAGAINVWEKLDQNQTYLFMYIRGDSFLKRGIPPWDPLNDSEIEYAVINLPYNETHYREFHYEGGRWVEDITYFVPKSHWTPKVPFNLSDWNLPEVIKQYQWGVENYLPNVTGKYWPKGYWNSTITRWEVELNATTFKVTLYGGHCGECEQYITFQCWRNGTNVTCQWGKPVFRFIAPPWAPKNTTTSTTREENTICGPVLIIVLALIPALERRKNK
;
A
#
# COMPACT_ATOMS: atom_id res chain seq x y z
N MET A 1 -40.88 15.93 11.31
CA MET A 1 -39.49 15.40 11.25
C MET A 1 -39.34 13.89 11.48
N LYS A 2 -40.42 13.07 11.53
CA LYS A 2 -40.31 11.61 11.78
C LYS A 2 -40.24 10.71 10.51
N ARG A 3 -40.38 11.29 9.32
CA ARG A 3 -40.39 10.53 8.04
C ARG A 3 -39.05 10.52 7.29
N PHE A 4 -38.06 11.29 7.72
CA PHE A 4 -36.74 11.33 7.09
C PHE A 4 -35.77 10.26 7.63
N LEU A 5 -35.99 9.79 8.87
CA LEU A 5 -35.18 8.74 9.48
C LEU A 5 -35.19 7.41 8.71
N PRO A 6 -36.36 6.86 8.28
CA PRO A 6 -36.38 5.60 7.54
C PRO A 6 -35.77 5.73 6.13
N LEU A 7 -35.88 6.90 5.49
CA LEU A 7 -35.23 7.19 4.21
C LEU A 7 -33.70 7.28 4.34
N LEU A 8 -33.20 7.85 5.44
CA LEU A 8 -31.77 7.87 5.75
C LEU A 8 -31.23 6.46 6.01
N PHE A 9 -31.97 5.61 6.74
CA PHE A 9 -31.60 4.20 6.94
C PHE A 9 -31.65 3.39 5.65
N ALA A 10 -32.65 3.62 4.78
CA ALA A 10 -32.70 2.99 3.46
C ALA A 10 -31.54 3.44 2.55
N PHE A 11 -31.15 4.71 2.63
CA PHE A 11 -29.98 5.25 1.92
C PHE A 11 -28.66 4.68 2.45
N LEU A 12 -28.53 4.51 3.77
CA LEU A 12 -27.38 3.84 4.40
C LEU A 12 -27.32 2.33 4.08
N MET A 13 -28.45 1.67 3.80
CA MET A 13 -28.48 0.28 3.31
C MET A 13 -28.15 0.14 1.82
N LEU A 14 -28.26 1.22 1.04
CA LEU A 14 -27.84 1.28 -0.37
C LEU A 14 -26.37 1.65 -0.53
N MET A 15 -25.78 2.29 0.48
CA MET A 15 -24.33 2.39 0.60
C MET A 15 -23.85 0.99 0.95
N GLN A 16 -23.44 0.22 -0.07
CA GLN A 16 -22.66 -0.98 0.19
C GLN A 16 -21.53 -0.56 1.14
N PRO A 17 -21.37 -1.21 2.32
CA PRO A 17 -20.13 -1.03 3.05
C PRO A 17 -19.03 -1.29 2.03
N ALA A 18 -18.03 -0.40 1.94
CA ALA A 18 -16.89 -0.59 1.08
C ALA A 18 -16.27 -1.94 1.47
N GLY A 19 -16.72 -3.00 0.79
CA GLY A 19 -16.37 -4.36 1.10
C GLY A 19 -14.89 -4.49 0.84
N ALA A 20 -14.22 -5.36 1.59
CA ALA A 20 -12.88 -5.75 1.24
C ALA A 20 -12.83 -6.08 -0.27
N ILE A 21 -11.91 -5.45 -1.00
CA ILE A 21 -11.70 -5.80 -2.39
C ILE A 21 -10.98 -7.12 -2.38
N ASN A 22 -11.60 -8.10 -3.02
CA ASN A 22 -11.09 -9.44 -3.02
C ASN A 22 -10.40 -9.71 -4.35
N VAL A 23 -9.06 -9.57 -4.38
CA VAL A 23 -8.27 -9.84 -5.59
C VAL A 23 -8.37 -11.30 -5.99
N TRP A 24 -8.62 -12.21 -5.04
CA TRP A 24 -8.82 -13.63 -5.31
C TRP A 24 -9.93 -13.91 -6.32
N GLU A 25 -10.92 -13.02 -6.49
CA GLU A 25 -12.00 -13.16 -7.48
C GLU A 25 -11.52 -13.10 -8.94
N LYS A 26 -10.30 -12.59 -9.17
CA LYS A 26 -9.67 -12.50 -10.50
C LYS A 26 -8.56 -13.52 -10.69
N LEU A 27 -8.35 -14.40 -9.71
CA LEU A 27 -7.26 -15.36 -9.69
C LEU A 27 -7.77 -16.79 -9.92
N ASP A 28 -7.13 -17.49 -10.85
CA ASP A 28 -7.33 -18.90 -11.17
C ASP A 28 -5.99 -19.64 -11.07
N GLN A 29 -5.98 -20.77 -10.39
CA GLN A 29 -4.80 -21.62 -10.18
C GLN A 29 -4.23 -22.19 -11.49
N ASN A 30 -5.08 -22.35 -12.51
CA ASN A 30 -4.72 -22.90 -13.81
C ASN A 30 -4.38 -21.82 -14.85
N GLN A 31 -4.44 -20.55 -14.47
CA GLN A 31 -4.20 -19.43 -15.35
C GLN A 31 -2.73 -18.97 -15.27
N THR A 32 -2.22 -18.55 -16.41
CA THR A 32 -0.89 -17.95 -16.53
C THR A 32 -0.99 -16.43 -16.40
N TYR A 33 -0.09 -15.86 -15.62
CA TYR A 33 0.03 -14.44 -15.32
C TYR A 33 1.41 -13.92 -15.73
N LEU A 34 1.52 -12.60 -15.91
CA LEU A 34 2.76 -11.90 -16.20
C LEU A 34 3.25 -11.10 -14.99
N PHE A 35 2.31 -10.43 -14.33
CA PHE A 35 2.60 -9.53 -13.22
C PHE A 35 1.31 -9.22 -12.46
N MET A 36 1.43 -8.95 -11.16
CA MET A 36 0.37 -8.34 -10.37
C MET A 36 0.95 -7.24 -9.49
N TYR A 37 0.17 -6.18 -9.33
CA TYR A 37 0.45 -5.11 -8.39
C TYR A 37 -0.81 -4.72 -7.65
N ILE A 38 -0.68 -4.53 -6.34
CA ILE A 38 -1.79 -4.11 -5.50
C ILE A 38 -1.27 -3.02 -4.60
N ARG A 39 -2.06 -1.97 -4.40
CA ARG A 39 -1.74 -0.87 -3.51
C ARG A 39 -2.94 -0.59 -2.62
N GLY A 40 -2.68 -0.39 -1.33
CA GLY A 40 -3.69 0.04 -0.38
C GLY A 40 -3.25 1.22 0.49
N ASP A 41 -4.26 1.93 0.99
CA ASP A 41 -4.13 3.12 1.84
C ASP A 41 -4.60 2.81 3.28
N SER A 42 -3.63 2.73 4.19
CA SER A 42 -3.85 2.44 5.61
C SER A 42 -3.97 3.70 6.47
N PHE A 43 -3.93 4.90 5.87
CA PHE A 43 -4.05 6.16 6.58
C PHE A 43 -5.34 6.22 7.42
N LEU A 44 -6.44 5.67 6.89
CA LEU A 44 -7.76 5.72 7.54
C LEU A 44 -7.97 4.65 8.63
N LYS A 45 -7.24 3.51 8.63
CA LYS A 45 -7.33 2.49 9.71
C LYS A 45 -6.22 2.56 10.76
N ARG A 46 -5.70 3.77 11.03
CA ARG A 46 -4.79 4.02 12.17
C ARG A 46 -3.44 3.31 12.06
N GLY A 47 -2.93 3.11 10.85
CA GLY A 47 -1.53 2.71 10.72
C GLY A 47 -1.25 1.21 10.80
N ILE A 48 -2.26 0.36 10.59
CA ILE A 48 -2.16 -1.09 10.77
C ILE A 48 -1.80 -1.74 9.42
N PRO A 49 -0.84 -2.68 9.35
CA PRO A 49 -0.58 -3.46 8.14
C PRO A 49 -1.82 -4.25 7.68
N PRO A 50 -1.98 -4.50 6.37
CA PRO A 50 -3.06 -5.36 5.87
C PRO A 50 -2.87 -6.78 6.40
N TRP A 51 -3.96 -7.45 6.80
CA TRP A 51 -3.89 -8.82 7.30
C TRP A 51 -3.82 -9.84 6.16
N ASP A 52 -4.59 -9.63 5.10
CA ASP A 52 -4.46 -10.31 3.82
C ASP A 52 -4.34 -9.23 2.73
N PRO A 53 -3.13 -8.97 2.21
CA PRO A 53 -2.94 -7.92 1.22
C PRO A 53 -3.55 -8.25 -0.16
N LEU A 54 -4.10 -9.45 -0.36
CA LEU A 54 -4.91 -9.84 -1.52
C LEU A 54 -6.42 -9.71 -1.27
N ASN A 55 -6.83 -9.43 -0.03
CA ASN A 55 -8.22 -9.26 0.38
C ASN A 55 -8.33 -8.25 1.52
N ASP A 56 -8.27 -6.96 1.18
CA ASP A 56 -8.37 -5.87 2.15
C ASP A 56 -9.30 -4.76 1.63
N SER A 57 -9.98 -4.09 2.55
CA SER A 57 -10.85 -2.95 2.23
C SER A 57 -10.08 -1.65 1.96
N GLU A 58 -8.77 -1.66 2.18
CA GLU A 58 -7.89 -0.52 1.92
C GLU A 58 -7.30 -0.51 0.51
N ILE A 59 -7.53 -1.56 -0.28
CA ILE A 59 -7.06 -1.61 -1.66
C ILE A 59 -7.68 -0.43 -2.42
N GLU A 60 -6.83 0.45 -2.93
CA GLU A 60 -7.26 1.60 -3.75
C GLU A 60 -7.00 1.33 -5.24
N TYR A 61 -6.02 0.47 -5.52
CA TYR A 61 -5.57 0.16 -6.87
C TYR A 61 -5.05 -1.26 -6.96
N ALA A 62 -5.43 -1.99 -8.01
CA ALA A 62 -4.86 -3.29 -8.33
C ALA A 62 -4.71 -3.46 -9.84
N VAL A 63 -3.69 -4.17 -10.28
CA VAL A 63 -3.42 -4.52 -11.69
C VAL A 63 -3.01 -5.98 -11.76
N ILE A 64 -3.61 -6.71 -12.70
CA ILE A 64 -3.30 -8.11 -13.00
C ILE A 64 -3.08 -8.24 -14.50
N ASN A 65 -1.88 -8.63 -14.89
CA ASN A 65 -1.48 -8.76 -16.29
C ASN A 65 -1.43 -10.23 -16.69
N LEU A 66 -2.06 -10.56 -17.83
CA LEU A 66 -2.14 -11.90 -18.39
C LEU A 66 -1.61 -11.93 -19.83
N PRO A 67 -1.04 -13.05 -20.29
CA PRO A 67 -0.68 -13.23 -21.68
C PRO A 67 -1.88 -13.05 -22.61
N TYR A 68 -1.69 -12.36 -23.75
CA TYR A 68 -2.69 -12.24 -24.80
C TYR A 68 -2.12 -12.57 -26.18
N ASN A 69 -1.10 -11.83 -26.64
CA ASN A 69 -0.33 -12.16 -27.84
C ASN A 69 1.09 -11.58 -27.74
N GLU A 70 1.86 -11.58 -28.84
CA GLU A 70 3.26 -11.12 -28.85
C GLU A 70 3.43 -9.60 -28.64
N THR A 71 2.39 -8.80 -28.87
CA THR A 71 2.44 -7.32 -28.84
C THR A 71 1.58 -6.70 -27.75
N HIS A 72 0.66 -7.47 -27.16
CA HIS A 72 -0.31 -7.01 -26.18
C HIS A 72 -0.45 -8.00 -25.03
N TYR A 73 -0.86 -7.47 -23.88
CA TYR A 73 -1.36 -8.24 -22.75
C TYR A 73 -2.80 -7.87 -22.44
N ARG A 74 -3.46 -8.76 -21.72
CA ARG A 74 -4.74 -8.48 -21.10
C ARG A 74 -4.49 -7.97 -19.69
N GLU A 75 -5.15 -6.89 -19.33
CA GLU A 75 -5.02 -6.22 -18.03
C GLU A 75 -6.38 -6.20 -17.35
N PHE A 76 -6.43 -6.67 -16.09
CA PHE A 76 -7.50 -6.30 -15.18
C PHE A 76 -6.97 -5.22 -14.26
N HIS A 77 -7.57 -4.03 -14.28
CA HIS A 77 -7.26 -2.99 -13.32
C HIS A 77 -8.48 -2.67 -12.45
N TYR A 78 -8.23 -2.48 -11.16
CA TYR A 78 -9.19 -1.99 -10.20
C TYR A 78 -8.85 -0.55 -9.86
N GLU A 79 -9.75 0.38 -10.17
CA GLU A 79 -9.62 1.78 -9.80
C GLU A 79 -11.03 2.39 -9.66
N GLY A 80 -11.21 3.27 -8.67
CA GLY A 80 -12.47 4.00 -8.50
C GLY A 80 -13.68 3.11 -8.18
N GLY A 81 -13.47 1.97 -7.53
CA GLY A 81 -14.57 1.11 -7.04
C GLY A 81 -15.00 -0.01 -7.97
N ARG A 82 -14.31 -0.22 -9.10
CA ARG A 82 -14.69 -1.24 -10.09
C ARG A 82 -13.49 -1.87 -10.77
N TRP A 83 -13.69 -3.11 -11.23
CA TRP A 83 -12.78 -3.78 -12.14
C TRP A 83 -13.07 -3.36 -13.59
N VAL A 84 -12.01 -3.13 -14.35
CA VAL A 84 -12.03 -2.89 -15.79
C VAL A 84 -11.08 -3.90 -16.43
N GLU A 85 -11.47 -4.42 -17.59
CA GLU A 85 -10.63 -5.32 -18.41
C GLU A 85 -10.28 -4.60 -19.71
N ASP A 86 -8.98 -4.54 -20.02
CA ASP A 86 -8.46 -3.91 -21.23
C ASP A 86 -7.42 -4.80 -21.92
N ILE A 87 -7.17 -4.52 -23.20
CA ILE A 87 -6.04 -5.08 -23.96
C ILE A 87 -5.04 -3.96 -24.20
N THR A 88 -3.84 -4.10 -23.62
CA THR A 88 -2.83 -3.04 -23.57
C THR A 88 -1.56 -3.45 -24.32
N TYR A 89 -0.97 -2.50 -25.05
CA TYR A 89 0.26 -2.72 -25.81
C TYR A 89 1.49 -2.85 -24.90
N PHE A 90 2.46 -3.68 -25.28
CA PHE A 90 3.73 -3.80 -24.56
C PHE A 90 4.61 -2.56 -24.74
N VAL A 91 4.82 -1.78 -23.67
CA VAL A 91 5.74 -0.64 -23.66
C VAL A 91 7.13 -1.07 -23.16
N PRO A 92 8.13 -1.28 -24.03
CA PRO A 92 9.44 -1.79 -23.60
C PRO A 92 10.06 -0.90 -22.52
N LYS A 93 10.70 -1.52 -21.51
CA LYS A 93 11.36 -0.86 -20.35
C LYS A 93 10.42 -0.25 -19.30
N SER A 94 9.11 -0.45 -19.37
CA SER A 94 8.25 -0.13 -18.24
C SER A 94 8.47 -1.13 -17.09
N HIS A 95 8.51 -0.67 -15.84
CA HIS A 95 8.52 -1.60 -14.69
C HIS A 95 7.19 -2.37 -14.57
N TRP A 96 6.15 -1.86 -15.24
CA TRP A 96 4.83 -2.46 -15.45
C TRP A 96 4.76 -3.38 -16.66
N THR A 97 5.80 -3.44 -17.51
CA THR A 97 5.81 -4.36 -18.65
C THR A 97 6.14 -5.80 -18.26
N PRO A 98 5.70 -6.79 -19.06
CA PRO A 98 5.70 -8.19 -18.68
C PRO A 98 7.06 -8.67 -18.25
N LYS A 99 7.03 -9.23 -17.06
CA LYS A 99 8.03 -10.14 -16.57
C LYS A 99 7.58 -11.53 -17.02
N VAL A 100 8.53 -12.45 -17.14
CA VAL A 100 8.34 -13.83 -17.60
C VAL A 100 7.00 -14.44 -17.12
N PRO A 101 6.24 -15.16 -17.96
CA PRO A 101 4.98 -15.76 -17.53
C PRO A 101 5.16 -16.76 -16.38
N PHE A 102 4.13 -16.89 -15.54
CA PHE A 102 4.10 -17.85 -14.43
C PHE A 102 2.69 -18.34 -14.15
N ASN A 103 2.57 -19.53 -13.56
CA ASN A 103 1.30 -20.05 -13.07
C ASN A 103 1.13 -19.69 -11.59
N LEU A 104 -0.10 -19.41 -11.18
CA LEU A 104 -0.39 -19.05 -9.78
C LEU A 104 -0.12 -20.21 -8.81
N SER A 105 -0.38 -21.44 -9.27
CA SER A 105 -0.14 -22.66 -8.52
C SER A 105 1.33 -22.85 -8.10
N ASP A 106 2.28 -22.26 -8.84
CA ASP A 106 3.71 -22.31 -8.52
C ASP A 106 4.06 -21.58 -7.22
N TRP A 107 3.22 -20.65 -6.78
CA TRP A 107 3.50 -19.79 -5.63
C TRP A 107 3.00 -20.34 -4.29
N ASN A 108 2.02 -21.23 -4.30
CA ASN A 108 1.29 -21.63 -3.10
C ASN A 108 0.94 -20.40 -2.23
N LEU A 109 0.24 -19.43 -2.82
CA LEU A 109 -0.06 -18.15 -2.16
C LEU A 109 -0.68 -18.30 -0.76
N PRO A 110 -1.56 -19.28 -0.46
CA PRO A 110 -2.06 -19.47 0.90
C PRO A 110 -0.95 -19.65 1.95
N GLU A 111 0.13 -20.37 1.61
CA GLU A 111 1.26 -20.55 2.52
C GLU A 111 2.13 -19.29 2.63
N VAL A 112 2.34 -18.58 1.51
CA VAL A 112 3.04 -17.29 1.49
C VAL A 112 2.33 -16.27 2.38
N ILE A 113 1.00 -16.17 2.28
CA ILE A 113 0.19 -15.25 3.09
C ILE A 113 0.24 -15.63 4.57
N LYS A 114 0.24 -16.93 4.93
CA LYS A 114 0.44 -17.35 6.32
C LYS A 114 1.79 -16.93 6.89
N GLN A 115 2.87 -17.06 6.12
CA GLN A 115 4.20 -16.62 6.57
C GLN A 115 4.28 -15.09 6.73
N TYR A 116 3.63 -14.35 5.84
CA TYR A 116 3.47 -12.90 6.00
C TYR A 116 2.72 -12.57 7.30
N GLN A 117 1.54 -13.16 7.52
CA GLN A 117 0.70 -12.95 8.71
C GLN A 117 1.46 -13.25 10.00
N TRP A 118 2.17 -14.39 10.04
CA TRP A 118 3.00 -14.76 11.18
C TRP A 118 4.03 -13.68 11.49
N GLY A 119 4.67 -13.10 10.47
CA GLY A 119 5.65 -12.04 10.68
C GLY A 119 5.06 -10.68 11.06
N VAL A 120 3.83 -10.35 10.62
CA VAL A 120 3.09 -9.19 11.12
C VAL A 120 2.85 -9.30 12.62
N GLU A 121 2.46 -10.48 13.10
CA GLU A 121 2.21 -10.71 14.53
C GLU A 121 3.49 -10.78 15.36
N ASN A 122 4.53 -11.47 14.85
CA ASN A 122 5.65 -11.92 15.68
C ASN A 122 6.98 -11.24 15.37
N TYR A 123 7.21 -10.80 14.12
CA TYR A 123 8.53 -10.35 13.68
C TYR A 123 8.67 -8.84 13.55
N LEU A 124 7.62 -8.12 13.11
CA LEU A 124 7.70 -6.70 12.79
C LEU A 124 8.50 -5.97 13.89
N PRO A 125 9.73 -5.51 13.58
CA PRO A 125 10.69 -5.06 14.57
C PRO A 125 10.16 -3.79 15.19
N ASN A 126 9.39 -3.98 16.25
CA ASN A 126 8.60 -2.96 16.87
C ASN A 126 9.53 -2.17 17.77
N VAL A 127 10.02 -1.05 17.24
CA VAL A 127 10.52 0.01 18.09
C VAL A 127 9.32 0.49 18.91
N THR A 128 9.26 0.04 20.16
CA THR A 128 8.25 0.44 21.13
C THR A 128 8.74 1.64 21.92
N GLY A 129 7.84 2.54 22.27
CA GLY A 129 8.17 3.70 23.12
C GLY A 129 6.91 4.50 23.45
N LYS A 130 7.09 5.62 24.17
CA LYS A 130 5.98 6.50 24.59
C LYS A 130 5.02 6.87 23.44
N TYR A 131 5.57 7.05 22.23
CA TYR A 131 4.80 7.43 21.05
C TYR A 131 4.20 6.24 20.28
N TRP A 132 4.74 5.02 20.48
CA TRP A 132 4.34 3.82 19.74
C TRP A 132 4.18 2.63 20.69
N PRO A 133 3.12 2.61 21.52
CA PRO A 133 2.92 1.56 22.51
C PRO A 133 2.67 0.18 21.88
N LYS A 134 2.19 0.15 20.63
CA LYS A 134 1.98 -1.07 19.83
C LYS A 134 3.13 -1.36 18.86
N GLY A 135 4.21 -0.55 18.95
CA GLY A 135 5.33 -0.57 18.03
C GLY A 135 5.11 0.24 16.75
N TYR A 136 6.21 0.76 16.20
CA TYR A 136 6.19 1.69 15.07
C TYR A 136 5.40 1.14 13.87
N TRP A 137 5.82 -0.01 13.32
CA TRP A 137 5.23 -0.59 12.11
C TRP A 137 3.77 -1.04 12.27
N ASN A 138 3.29 -1.24 13.49
CA ASN A 138 1.88 -1.58 13.75
C ASN A 138 0.99 -0.36 13.97
N SER A 139 1.57 0.85 13.95
CA SER A 139 0.85 2.09 14.26
C SER A 139 1.07 3.21 13.24
N THR A 140 1.93 3.01 12.24
CA THR A 140 2.34 4.08 11.32
C THR A 140 2.24 3.74 9.85
N ILE A 141 1.72 2.57 9.48
CA ILE A 141 1.57 2.22 8.05
C ILE A 141 0.60 3.18 7.38
N THR A 142 1.06 3.95 6.40
CA THR A 142 0.17 4.82 5.63
C THR A 142 -0.16 4.21 4.28
N ARG A 143 0.75 3.41 3.73
CA ARG A 143 0.58 2.71 2.46
C ARG A 143 1.20 1.34 2.52
N TRP A 144 0.65 0.42 1.74
CA TRP A 144 1.29 -0.84 1.43
C TRP A 144 1.14 -1.20 -0.04
N GLU A 145 2.07 -2.00 -0.53
CA GLU A 145 2.13 -2.45 -1.92
C GLU A 145 2.47 -3.93 -1.99
N VAL A 146 1.83 -4.66 -2.91
CA VAL A 146 2.17 -6.03 -3.28
C VAL A 146 2.68 -6.03 -4.72
N GLU A 147 3.77 -6.75 -4.95
CA GLU A 147 4.23 -7.12 -6.28
C GLU A 147 4.34 -8.64 -6.39
N LEU A 148 3.76 -9.22 -7.43
CA LEU A 148 3.88 -10.65 -7.74
C LEU A 148 4.29 -10.85 -9.20
N ASN A 149 5.31 -11.67 -9.43
CA ASN A 149 5.77 -12.09 -10.76
C ASN A 149 6.33 -13.52 -10.73
N ALA A 150 6.98 -13.97 -11.81
CA ALA A 150 7.52 -15.33 -11.90
C ALA A 150 8.55 -15.73 -10.83
N THR A 151 9.26 -14.76 -10.26
CA THR A 151 10.39 -15.01 -9.35
C THR A 151 10.17 -14.47 -7.95
N THR A 152 9.30 -13.47 -7.79
CA THR A 152 9.16 -12.71 -6.56
C THR A 152 7.70 -12.46 -6.19
N PHE A 153 7.38 -12.68 -4.92
CA PHE A 153 6.23 -12.10 -4.21
C PHE A 153 6.79 -11.13 -3.17
N LYS A 154 6.33 -9.89 -3.14
CA LYS A 154 6.85 -8.87 -2.25
C LYS A 154 5.72 -8.02 -1.70
N VAL A 155 5.66 -7.87 -0.39
CA VAL A 155 4.85 -6.88 0.31
C VAL A 155 5.77 -5.78 0.83
N THR A 156 5.46 -4.53 0.57
CA THR A 156 6.16 -3.37 1.12
C THR A 156 5.20 -2.61 2.03
N LEU A 157 5.60 -2.35 3.26
CA LEU A 157 4.85 -1.55 4.22
C LEU A 157 5.57 -0.23 4.42
N TYR A 158 4.89 0.88 4.16
CA TYR A 158 5.45 2.23 4.21
C TYR A 158 4.97 2.96 5.47
N GLY A 159 5.92 3.50 6.24
CA GLY A 159 5.66 4.26 7.46
C GLY A 159 5.40 5.74 7.18
N GLY A 160 4.52 6.35 7.96
CA GLY A 160 4.01 7.69 7.73
C GLY A 160 4.77 8.85 8.38
N HIS A 161 5.80 8.60 9.20
CA HIS A 161 6.33 9.67 10.05
C HIS A 161 7.06 10.80 9.29
N CYS A 162 7.55 10.58 8.06
CA CYS A 162 8.20 11.62 7.24
C CYS A 162 7.94 11.52 5.72
N GLY A 163 6.87 10.84 5.31
CA GLY A 163 6.58 10.60 3.90
C GLY A 163 6.84 9.15 3.48
N GLU A 164 5.96 8.66 2.62
CA GLU A 164 5.76 7.24 2.33
C GLU A 164 6.97 6.56 1.70
N CYS A 165 7.99 7.29 1.21
CA CYS A 165 9.16 6.68 0.55
C CYS A 165 10.43 6.64 1.42
N GLU A 166 10.36 7.17 2.63
CA GLU A 166 11.55 7.35 3.48
C GLU A 166 11.72 6.25 4.52
N GLN A 167 10.63 5.54 4.79
CA GLN A 167 10.53 4.57 5.86
C GLN A 167 9.73 3.38 5.36
N TYR A 168 10.37 2.22 5.20
CA TYR A 168 9.66 1.01 4.79
C TYR A 168 10.29 -0.26 5.35
N ILE A 169 9.48 -1.30 5.40
CA ILE A 169 9.92 -2.68 5.62
C ILE A 169 9.30 -3.56 4.54
N THR A 170 9.99 -4.64 4.17
CA THR A 170 9.54 -5.56 3.14
C THR A 170 9.40 -6.97 3.69
N PHE A 171 8.36 -7.67 3.26
CA PHE A 171 8.29 -9.12 3.29
C PHE A 171 8.46 -9.60 1.85
N GLN A 172 9.43 -10.46 1.59
CA GLN A 172 9.74 -10.88 0.24
C GLN A 172 9.96 -12.38 0.19
N CYS A 173 9.33 -13.03 -0.78
CA CYS A 173 9.53 -14.42 -1.12
C CYS A 173 10.16 -14.53 -2.49
N TRP A 174 11.11 -15.45 -2.61
CA TRP A 174 11.73 -15.83 -3.88
C TRP A 174 11.38 -17.26 -4.20
N ARG A 175 11.19 -17.53 -5.49
CA ARG A 175 10.95 -18.87 -6.00
C ARG A 175 12.20 -19.42 -6.69
N ASN A 176 12.52 -20.66 -6.39
CA ASN A 176 13.48 -21.48 -7.14
C ASN A 176 12.83 -22.83 -7.47
N GLY A 177 12.25 -22.96 -8.66
CA GLY A 177 11.41 -24.10 -9.03
C GLY A 177 10.10 -24.14 -8.24
N THR A 178 9.87 -25.21 -7.48
CA THR A 178 8.72 -25.35 -6.56
C THR A 178 9.01 -24.86 -5.15
N ASN A 179 10.27 -24.54 -4.85
CA ASN A 179 10.66 -24.08 -3.52
C ASN A 179 10.45 -22.58 -3.40
N VAL A 180 9.66 -22.18 -2.41
CA VAL A 180 9.43 -20.77 -2.04
C VAL A 180 10.13 -20.51 -0.72
N THR A 181 10.96 -19.48 -0.68
CA THR A 181 11.64 -19.02 0.54
C THR A 181 11.26 -17.58 0.80
N CYS A 182 10.76 -17.29 2.00
CA CYS A 182 10.33 -15.96 2.39
C CYS A 182 11.20 -15.40 3.51
N GLN A 183 11.42 -14.09 3.50
CA GLN A 183 12.05 -13.39 4.63
C GLN A 183 11.51 -11.98 4.76
N TRP A 184 11.52 -11.49 6.00
CA TRP A 184 11.37 -10.07 6.27
C TRP A 184 12.72 -9.37 6.12
N GLY A 185 12.70 -8.25 5.40
CA GLY A 185 13.83 -7.35 5.27
C GLY A 185 14.11 -6.59 6.56
N LYS A 186 15.26 -5.93 6.60
CA LYS A 186 15.58 -4.97 7.66
C LYS A 186 14.77 -3.68 7.43
N PRO A 187 14.24 -3.05 8.49
CA PRO A 187 13.64 -1.72 8.39
C PRO A 187 14.59 -0.72 7.75
N VAL A 188 14.08 0.04 6.80
CA VAL A 188 14.80 1.13 6.18
C VAL A 188 14.26 2.43 6.76
N PHE A 189 15.17 3.25 7.29
CA PHE A 189 14.89 4.64 7.65
C PHE A 189 15.95 5.53 6.99
N ARG A 190 15.52 6.42 6.08
CA ARG A 190 16.45 7.26 5.31
C ARG A 190 16.98 8.45 6.11
N PHE A 191 16.11 9.18 6.80
CA PHE A 191 16.47 10.46 7.45
C PHE A 191 16.48 10.41 8.98
N ILE A 192 15.65 9.56 9.58
CA ILE A 192 15.47 9.49 11.03
C ILE A 192 15.69 8.05 11.50
N ALA A 193 16.70 7.80 12.32
CA ALA A 193 16.90 6.48 12.92
C ALA A 193 16.17 6.42 14.29
N PRO A 194 15.45 5.33 14.62
CA PRO A 194 14.88 5.17 15.95
C PRO A 194 15.98 5.20 17.04
N PRO A 195 15.76 5.81 18.23
CA PRO A 195 14.54 6.47 18.71
C PRO A 195 14.52 7.98 18.41
N TRP A 196 14.74 8.31 17.14
CA TRP A 196 14.44 9.57 16.43
C TRP A 196 15.52 10.66 16.42
N ALA A 197 16.78 10.26 16.39
CA ALA A 197 17.87 11.15 16.00
C ALA A 197 18.02 11.17 14.45
N PRO A 198 18.36 12.32 13.85
CA PRO A 198 18.87 12.37 12.47
C PRO A 198 20.07 11.43 12.33
N LYS A 199 20.18 10.74 11.20
CA LYS A 199 21.30 9.84 10.92
C LYS A 199 22.58 10.66 10.67
N ASN A 200 23.31 11.01 11.74
CA ASN A 200 24.58 11.77 11.78
C ASN A 200 24.56 13.16 11.12
N THR A 201 24.26 14.18 11.92
CA THR A 201 24.71 15.56 11.67
C THR A 201 26.13 15.71 12.20
N THR A 202 27.14 15.47 11.36
CA THR A 202 28.49 15.99 11.65
C THR A 202 28.43 17.50 11.54
N THR A 203 28.90 18.18 12.57
CA THR A 203 28.86 19.62 12.82
C THR A 203 29.38 20.44 11.63
N SER A 204 28.52 21.21 10.97
CA SER A 204 28.90 22.51 10.41
C SER A 204 27.66 23.43 10.27
N THR A 205 27.54 24.32 11.25
CA THR A 205 27.04 25.71 11.16
C THR A 205 25.96 26.08 10.12
N THR A 206 24.87 26.60 10.68
CA THR A 206 23.89 27.55 10.11
C THR A 206 23.03 27.09 8.93
N ARG A 207 21.85 26.56 9.27
CA ARG A 207 20.56 27.14 8.83
C ARG A 207 19.48 26.73 9.81
N GLU A 208 19.09 27.66 10.68
CA GLU A 208 17.74 27.68 11.22
C GLU A 208 16.78 27.81 10.05
N GLU A 209 16.01 26.77 9.75
CA GLU A 209 14.74 26.95 9.05
C GLU A 209 13.77 25.89 9.58
N ASN A 210 12.88 26.38 10.45
CA ASN A 210 11.82 25.63 11.11
C ASN A 210 10.95 24.89 10.08
N THR A 211 11.23 23.62 9.84
CA THR A 211 10.37 22.76 9.03
C THR A 211 9.27 22.19 9.94
N ILE A 212 8.16 22.93 9.99
CA ILE A 212 6.91 22.47 10.58
C ILE A 212 6.31 21.43 9.63
N CYS A 213 6.66 20.16 9.84
CA CYS A 213 5.98 19.03 9.21
C CYS A 213 4.65 18.78 9.92
N GLY A 214 3.57 19.37 9.42
CA GLY A 214 2.22 19.08 9.87
C GLY A 214 1.15 19.72 8.97
N PRO A 215 -0.09 19.19 8.97
CA PRO A 215 -1.18 19.63 8.10
C PRO A 215 -1.69 21.07 8.37
N VAL A 216 -1.05 21.79 9.30
CA VAL A 216 -1.39 23.17 9.68
C VAL A 216 -1.09 24.17 8.54
N LEU A 217 -0.16 23.86 7.63
CA LEU A 217 0.19 24.76 6.53
C LEU A 217 -0.95 24.94 5.50
N ILE A 218 -1.80 23.92 5.33
CA ILE A 218 -2.89 23.96 4.35
C ILE A 218 -4.04 24.85 4.87
N ILE A 219 -4.26 24.88 6.19
CA ILE A 219 -5.32 25.71 6.79
C ILE A 219 -4.94 27.20 6.77
N VAL A 220 -3.66 27.53 6.99
CA VAL A 220 -3.19 28.94 6.97
C VAL A 220 -3.17 29.50 5.55
N LEU A 221 -2.78 28.72 4.54
CA LEU A 221 -2.79 29.16 3.12
C LEU A 221 -4.19 29.29 2.53
N ALA A 222 -5.20 28.56 3.05
CA ALA A 222 -6.58 28.69 2.60
C ALA A 222 -7.33 29.90 3.21
N LEU A 223 -6.90 30.39 4.39
CA LEU A 223 -7.57 31.49 5.09
C LEU A 223 -7.10 32.89 4.66
N ILE A 224 -5.89 33.03 4.14
CA ILE A 224 -5.34 34.33 3.70
C ILE A 224 -6.12 34.89 2.49
N PRO A 225 -6.42 34.12 1.41
CA PRO A 225 -7.19 34.64 0.29
C PRO A 225 -8.65 34.97 0.64
N ALA A 226 -9.21 34.28 1.64
CA ALA A 226 -10.59 34.47 2.08
C ALA A 226 -10.77 35.74 2.92
N LEU A 227 -9.75 36.14 3.69
CA LEU A 227 -9.77 37.37 4.48
C LEU A 227 -9.50 38.62 3.63
N GLU A 228 -8.70 38.51 2.57
CA GLU A 228 -8.39 39.62 1.68
C GLU A 228 -9.57 40.01 0.78
N ARG A 229 -10.43 39.04 0.41
CA ARG A 229 -11.70 39.31 -0.30
C ARG A 229 -12.77 39.99 0.56
N ARG A 230 -12.63 40.05 1.88
CA ARG A 230 -13.57 40.75 2.78
C ARG A 230 -13.22 42.21 3.05
N LYS A 231 -12.02 42.66 2.67
CA LYS A 231 -11.59 44.06 2.87
C LYS A 231 -11.88 44.98 1.69
N ASN A 232 -12.26 44.43 0.53
CA ASN A 232 -12.55 45.19 -0.70
C ASN A 232 -14.05 45.16 -1.10
N LYS A 233 -14.95 45.09 -0.12
CA LYS A 233 -16.38 45.38 -0.31
C LYS A 233 -16.86 46.34 0.77
#